data_AF-A0A4R0H4D2-F1
#
_entry.id   AF-A0A4R0H4D2-F1
#
_cell.length_a   1.000
_cell.length_b   1.000
_cell.length_c   1.000
_cell.angle_alpha   90.00
_cell.angle_beta   90.00
_cell.angle_gamma   90.00
#
_symmetry.space_group_name_H-M   'P 1'
#
loop_
_entity.id
_entity.type
_entity.pdbx_description
1 polymer ?
#
loop_
_entity_poly.entity_id
_entity_poly.type
_entity_poly.pdbx_seq_one_letter_code
_entity_poly.pdbx_strand_id
1 'polypeptide(L)'
;MKTYVFYSSDIAVNVYEKKALSAEEVRQLKAEGFRKMPFETKAEDEAQAIDIMLAHFKENTEALEEFTKDWCIPATIFCAISALS
;
A
#
# COMPACT_ATOMS: atom_id res chain seq x y z
N MET A 1 -15.62 -15.12 -7.44
CA MET A 1 -14.75 -14.06 -6.88
C MET A 1 -13.32 -14.30 -7.31
N LYS A 2 -12.67 -13.24 -7.77
CA LYS A 2 -11.29 -13.22 -8.26
C LYS A 2 -10.38 -12.65 -7.18
N THR A 3 -9.10 -13.00 -7.19
CA THR A 3 -8.11 -12.42 -6.27
C THR A 3 -7.36 -11.32 -6.99
N TYR A 4 -7.32 -10.14 -6.40
CA TYR A 4 -6.62 -8.98 -6.94
C TYR A 4 -5.37 -8.67 -6.11
N VAL A 5 -4.31 -8.30 -6.81
CA VAL A 5 -3.03 -7.86 -6.25
C VAL A 5 -2.76 -6.43 -6.68
N PHE A 6 -2.09 -5.67 -5.83
CA PHE A 6 -1.83 -4.26 -6.06
C PHE A 6 -0.33 -4.02 -6.17
N TYR A 7 0.04 -3.14 -7.10
CA TYR A 7 1.40 -2.69 -7.32
C TYR A 7 1.42 -1.17 -7.25
N SER A 8 2.31 -0.61 -6.43
CA SER A 8 2.45 0.84 -6.27
C SER A 8 3.84 1.31 -6.72
N SER A 9 3.87 2.46 -7.36
CA SER A 9 5.05 3.28 -7.58
C SER A 9 4.86 4.62 -6.87
N ASP A 10 5.83 5.52 -6.97
CA ASP A 10 5.75 6.85 -6.34
C ASP A 10 4.61 7.73 -6.89
N ILE A 11 4.09 7.41 -8.08
CA ILE A 11 3.08 8.22 -8.78
C ILE A 11 1.79 7.47 -9.13
N ALA A 12 1.75 6.13 -9.01
CA ALA A 12 0.62 5.34 -9.47
C ALA A 12 0.41 4.05 -8.66
N VAL A 13 -0.83 3.59 -8.61
CA VAL A 13 -1.22 2.28 -8.08
C VAL A 13 -1.98 1.53 -9.16
N ASN A 14 -1.49 0.34 -9.51
CA ASN A 14 -2.11 -0.54 -10.48
C ASN A 14 -2.73 -1.75 -9.77
N VAL A 15 -3.89 -2.18 -10.24
CA VAL A 15 -4.61 -3.36 -9.76
C VAL A 15 -4.62 -4.43 -10.85
N TYR A 16 -4.38 -5.68 -10.48
CA TYR A 16 -4.39 -6.79 -11.42
C TYR A 16 -5.05 -8.03 -10.82
N GLU A 17 -5.80 -8.78 -11.62
CA GLU A 17 -6.24 -10.11 -11.24
C GLU A 17 -5.03 -11.05 -11.15
N LYS A 18 -4.80 -11.65 -9.98
CA LYS A 18 -3.64 -12.49 -9.67
C LYS A 18 -3.45 -13.67 -10.63
N LYS A 19 -4.55 -14.19 -11.18
CA LYS A 19 -4.52 -15.31 -12.13
C LYS A 19 -4.30 -14.87 -13.58
N ALA A 20 -4.61 -13.62 -13.90
CA ALA A 20 -4.41 -13.06 -15.22
C ALA A 20 -2.99 -12.51 -15.39
N LEU A 21 -2.31 -12.18 -14.29
CA LEU A 21 -0.98 -11.60 -14.30
C LEU A 21 0.09 -12.62 -14.70
N SER A 22 0.72 -12.38 -15.85
CA SER A 22 1.81 -13.19 -16.37
C SER A 22 3.15 -12.86 -15.70
N ALA A 23 4.11 -13.78 -15.79
CA ALA A 23 5.46 -13.56 -15.28
C ALA A 23 6.21 -12.42 -16.03
N GLU A 24 5.83 -12.14 -17.27
CA GLU A 24 6.41 -11.07 -18.08
C GLU A 24 5.92 -9.70 -17.62
N GLU A 25 4.62 -9.52 -17.40
CA GLU A 25 4.04 -8.29 -16.87
C GLU A 25 4.61 -7.96 -15.48
N VAL A 26 4.80 -8.96 -14.61
CA VAL A 26 5.46 -8.75 -13.30
C VAL A 26 6.89 -8.23 -13.46
N ARG A 27 7.63 -8.68 -14.48
CA ARG A 27 8.99 -8.19 -14.74
C ARG A 27 8.97 -6.76 -15.26
N GLN A 28 8.03 -6.42 -16.14
CA GLN A 28 7.85 -5.06 -16.65
C GLN A 28 7.50 -4.10 -15.52
N LEU A 29 6.52 -4.43 -14.68
CA LEU A 29 6.14 -3.64 -13.51
C LEU A 29 7.34 -3.35 -12.59
N LYS A 30 8.16 -4.37 -12.31
CA LYS A 30 9.39 -4.18 -11.52
C LYS A 30 10.42 -3.28 -12.21
N ALA A 31 10.56 -3.39 -13.53
CA ALA A 31 11.47 -2.55 -14.32
C ALA A 31 11.00 -1.08 -14.35
N GLU A 32 9.70 -0.85 -14.34
CA GLU A 32 9.06 0.47 -14.25
C GLU A 32 9.08 1.05 -12.83
N GLY A 33 9.61 0.32 -11.85
CA GLY A 33 9.73 0.78 -10.47
C GLY A 33 8.52 0.49 -9.58
N PHE A 34 7.52 -0.25 -10.08
CA PHE A 34 6.39 -0.68 -9.26
C PHE A 34 6.80 -1.78 -8.27
N ARG A 35 6.33 -1.63 -7.03
CA ARG A 35 6.52 -2.58 -5.94
C ARG A 35 5.20 -3.23 -5.60
N LYS A 36 5.23 -4.55 -5.40
CA LYS A 36 4.04 -5.28 -4.97
C LYS A 36 3.67 -4.84 -3.55
N MET A 37 2.43 -4.45 -3.36
CA MET A 37 1.89 -4.11 -2.05
C MET A 37 1.60 -5.40 -1.26
N PRO A 38 1.81 -5.41 0.07
CA PRO A 38 1.46 -6.55 0.93
C PRO A 38 -0.06 -6.60 1.20
N PHE A 39 -0.87 -6.31 0.19
CA PHE A 39 -2.32 -6.30 0.27
C PHE A 39 -2.88 -7.09 -0.92
N GLU A 40 -3.78 -8.03 -0.62
CA GLU A 40 -4.50 -8.82 -1.62
C GLU A 40 -5.98 -8.85 -1.19
N THR A 41 -6.89 -8.73 -2.15
CA THR A 41 -8.34 -8.77 -1.86
C THR A 41 -9.07 -9.71 -2.79
N LYS A 42 -10.27 -10.13 -2.40
CA LYS A 42 -11.18 -10.88 -3.25
C LYS A 42 -12.31 -9.96 -3.68
N ALA A 43 -12.49 -9.80 -4.98
CA ALA A 43 -13.55 -8.97 -5.57
C ALA A 43 -14.11 -9.62 -6.83
N GLU A 44 -15.24 -9.11 -7.31
CA GLU A 44 -15.86 -9.53 -8.57
C GLU A 44 -15.19 -8.86 -9.77
N ASP A 45 -14.90 -7.56 -9.65
CA ASP A 45 -14.23 -6.74 -10.66
C ASP A 45 -13.15 -5.84 -10.04
N GLU A 46 -12.43 -5.12 -10.90
CA GLU A 46 -11.36 -4.20 -10.49
C GLU A 46 -11.88 -3.01 -9.69
N ALA A 47 -13.08 -2.49 -10.01
CA ALA A 47 -13.66 -1.34 -9.33
C ALA A 47 -13.95 -1.69 -7.86
N GLN A 48 -14.56 -2.85 -7.62
CA GLN A 48 -14.82 -3.37 -6.29
C GLN A 48 -13.50 -3.69 -5.54
N ALA A 49 -12.46 -4.16 -6.24
CA ALA A 49 -11.15 -4.37 -5.62
C ALA A 49 -10.53 -3.04 -5.14
N ILE A 50 -10.66 -1.97 -5.94
CA ILE A 50 -10.21 -0.62 -5.57
C ILE A 50 -11.03 -0.08 -4.40
N ASP A 51 -12.35 -0.24 -4.39
CA ASP A 51 -13.20 0.19 -3.29
C ASP A 51 -12.82 -0.50 -1.97
N ILE A 52 -12.56 -1.81 -2.00
CA ILE A 52 -12.09 -2.56 -0.82
C ILE A 52 -10.71 -2.07 -0.38
N MET A 53 -9.82 -1.79 -1.33
CA MET A 53 -8.50 -1.23 -1.03
C MET A 53 -8.63 0.14 -0.35
N LEU A 54 -9.45 1.04 -0.90
CA LEU A 54 -9.69 2.38 -0.35
C LEU A 54 -10.33 2.31 1.04
N ALA A 55 -11.30 1.43 1.25
CA ALA A 55 -11.91 1.19 2.55
C ALA A 55 -10.85 0.69 3.56
N HIS A 56 -10.03 -0.29 3.16
CA HIS A 56 -8.97 -0.83 4.02
C HIS A 56 -7.91 0.21 4.37
N PHE A 57 -7.52 1.08 3.42
CA PHE A 57 -6.62 2.20 3.72
C PHE A 57 -7.26 3.26 4.60
N LYS A 58 -8.53 3.60 4.39
CA LYS A 58 -9.25 4.57 5.22
C LYS A 58 -9.38 4.07 6.65
N GLU A 59 -9.83 2.84 6.85
CA GLU A 59 -9.96 2.21 8.17
C GLU A 59 -8.59 2.07 8.84
N ASN A 60 -7.54 1.68 8.11
CA ASN A 60 -6.19 1.63 8.66
C ASN A 60 -5.62 3.03 8.95
N THR A 61 -5.99 4.07 8.19
CA THR A 61 -5.53 5.45 8.44
C THR A 61 -6.24 6.03 9.66
N GLU A 62 -7.53 5.76 9.84
CA GLU A 62 -8.27 6.09 11.06
C GLU A 62 -7.70 5.33 12.27
N ALA A 63 -7.37 4.04 12.12
CA ALA A 63 -6.70 3.25 13.15
C ALA A 63 -5.26 3.73 13.44
N LEU A 64 -4.52 4.20 12.43
CA LEU A 64 -3.19 4.80 12.60
C LEU A 64 -3.26 6.20 13.23
N GLU A 65 -4.29 7.00 12.95
CA GLU A 65 -4.57 8.26 13.66
C GLU A 65 -4.91 8.01 15.13
N GLU A 66 -5.66 6.94 15.43
CA GLU A 66 -5.96 6.54 16.80
C GLU A 66 -4.71 5.99 17.52
N PHE A 67 -3.88 5.22 16.81
CA PHE A 67 -2.59 4.72 17.32
C PHE A 67 -1.56 5.85 17.52
N THR A 68 -1.55 6.88 16.66
CA THR A 68 -0.66 8.04 16.80
C THR A 68 -1.15 9.06 17.83
N LYS A 69 -2.44 9.06 18.19
CA LYS A 69 -2.96 9.77 19.36
C LYS A 69 -2.54 9.12 20.68
N ASP A 70 -2.47 7.79 20.75
CA ASP A 70 -1.99 7.07 21.94
C ASP A 70 -0.46 6.95 22.00
N TRP A 71 0.23 6.88 20.86
CA TRP A 71 1.69 6.93 20.76
C TRP A 71 2.15 8.26 20.18
N CYS A 72 1.88 9.33 20.91
CA CYS A 72 2.64 10.55 20.83
C CYS A 72 4.10 10.24 21.24
N ILE A 73 4.85 9.56 20.36
CA ILE A 73 6.31 9.65 20.36
C ILE A 73 6.56 11.10 19.99
N PRO A 74 6.98 11.95 20.96
CA PRO A 74 7.18 13.35 20.67
C PRO A 74 8.24 13.45 19.59
N ALA A 75 8.20 14.52 18.81
CA ALA A 75 9.20 14.93 17.84
C ALA A 75 10.62 15.17 18.44
N THR A 76 10.99 14.48 19.52
CA THR A 76 12.28 14.52 20.22
C THR A 76 13.31 13.56 19.64
N ILE A 77 12.94 12.51 18.89
CA ILE A 77 13.92 11.61 18.25
C ILE A 77 14.69 12.32 17.12
N PHE A 78 14.07 13.27 16.42
CA PHE A 78 14.72 13.99 15.30
C PHE A 78 15.69 15.09 15.76
N CYS A 79 15.59 15.60 16.99
CA CYS A 79 16.51 16.64 17.49
C CYS A 79 17.74 16.08 18.24
N ALA A 80 17.70 14.83 18.71
CA ALA A 80 18.81 14.26 19.49
C ALA A 80 20.02 13.84 18.63
N ILE A 81 19.86 13.61 17.33
CA ILE A 81 20.96 13.17 16.44
C ILE A 81 21.71 14.38 15.85
N SER A 82 21.08 15.54 15.70
CA SER A 82 21.72 16.76 15.17
C SER A 82 22.47 17.59 16.23
N ALA A 83 22.42 17.20 17.51
CA ALA A 83 23.08 17.90 18.62
C ALA A 83 24.39 17.22 19.09
N LEU A 84 24.87 16.20 18.37
CA LEU A 84 26.07 15.43 18.69
C LEU A 84 27.12 15.47 17.57
N SER A 85 27.11 16.54 16.76
CA SER A 85 28.15 16.87 15.77
C SER A 85 28.79 18.22 16.06
#